data_AF-A0A653GXV1-F1
#
_entry.id   AF-A0A653GXV1-F1
#
_cell.length_a   1.000
_cell.length_b   1.000
_cell.length_c   1.000
_cell.angle_alpha   90.00
_cell.angle_beta   90.00
_cell.angle_gamma   90.00
#
_symmetry.space_group_name_H-M   'P 1'
#
loop_
_entity.id
_entity.type
_entity.pdbx_description
1 polymer ?
#
loop_
_entity_poly.entity_id
_entity_poly.type
_entity_poly.pdbx_seq_one_letter_code
_entity_poly.pdbx_strand_id
1 'polypeptide(L)'
;MGLFLPLLFHLFLFFFQTSQSLIASKKNLVYFMYNHNNVRKKEKYICTKLNCKLEGIEYKVKDLNKSIDFYKNVLGFKELERNTNFVKMVLDVKDAYIKLIQKGEQNMIIPEHAFLGLGINSKKFEISKTKTYEGKVEEEIEKRPITACILPDEDAQERKYWTNCFITDPDGYGIEVVLQEETDENKLDRIRLFTTSTKDAQKFYSDILGFELIKIQSHLNEISYPWNIYGGMSYFFSSKKNKTILQMAYAYDEDKLHMGNSLGNLIISIEDLNIVEKKLNENNLKIVKTDDGINVKDLDGYSVRLEGITK
;
A
#
# COMPACT_ATOMS: atom_id res chain seq x y z
N MET A 1 16.77 -74.53 -28.40
CA MET A 1 17.95 -74.17 -27.60
C MET A 1 18.28 -72.73 -27.98
N GLY A 2 17.99 -71.68 -27.23
CA GLY A 2 17.87 -71.52 -25.78
C GLY A 2 18.78 -70.34 -25.44
N LEU A 3 18.19 -69.33 -24.78
CA LEU A 3 18.83 -68.12 -24.21
C LEU A 3 19.03 -66.96 -25.20
N PHE A 4 18.16 -65.95 -25.10
CA PHE A 4 18.50 -64.54 -24.83
C PHE A 4 17.22 -63.72 -24.99
N LEU A 5 16.45 -63.55 -23.92
CA LEU A 5 15.59 -62.37 -23.68
C LEU A 5 14.90 -62.56 -22.31
N PRO A 6 15.56 -62.17 -21.21
CA PRO A 6 14.82 -61.40 -20.21
C PRO A 6 15.73 -60.36 -19.56
N LEU A 7 15.77 -59.15 -20.12
CA LEU A 7 16.42 -58.01 -19.45
C LEU A 7 15.70 -56.67 -19.65
N LEU A 8 14.60 -56.63 -20.42
CA LEU A 8 13.88 -55.38 -20.66
C LEU A 8 12.56 -55.23 -19.90
N PHE A 9 11.99 -56.29 -19.32
CA PHE A 9 10.68 -56.20 -18.63
C PHE A 9 10.77 -55.94 -17.13
N HIS A 10 11.96 -55.99 -16.53
CA HIS A 10 12.20 -55.56 -15.14
C HIS A 10 12.53 -54.07 -15.00
N LEU A 11 12.79 -53.35 -16.10
CA LEU A 11 12.95 -51.90 -16.06
C LEU A 11 11.62 -51.14 -16.01
N PHE A 12 10.50 -51.75 -16.43
CA PHE A 12 9.21 -51.07 -16.50
C PHE A 12 8.41 -51.13 -15.18
N LEU A 13 8.74 -52.06 -14.28
CA LEU A 13 8.10 -52.18 -12.96
C LEU A 13 8.86 -51.44 -11.83
N PHE A 14 10.11 -51.03 -12.06
CA PHE A 14 10.86 -50.18 -11.11
C PHE A 14 10.54 -48.68 -11.23
N PHE A 15 9.89 -48.25 -12.32
CA PHE A 15 9.48 -46.85 -12.52
C PHE A 15 8.07 -46.53 -11.99
N PHE A 16 7.29 -47.54 -11.57
CA PHE A 16 5.95 -47.34 -11.01
C PHE A 16 5.86 -47.55 -9.47
N GLN A 17 6.98 -47.90 -8.82
CA GLN A 17 7.06 -47.97 -7.35
C GLN A 17 7.77 -46.78 -6.68
N THR A 18 8.25 -45.81 -7.45
CA THR A 18 8.89 -44.58 -6.93
C THR A 18 7.98 -43.34 -6.97
N SER A 19 6.73 -43.47 -7.41
CA SER A 19 5.77 -42.36 -7.53
C SER A 19 4.73 -42.26 -6.40
N GLN A 20 4.88 -43.03 -5.30
CA GLN A 20 3.98 -42.96 -4.13
C GLN A 20 4.65 -42.65 -2.78
N SER A 21 5.87 -42.11 -2.74
CA SER A 21 6.53 -41.72 -1.48
C SER A 21 6.98 -40.25 -1.38
N LEU A 22 6.37 -39.35 -2.17
CA LEU A 22 6.55 -37.89 -2.05
C LEU A 22 5.28 -37.20 -1.49
N ILE A 23 4.72 -37.77 -0.43
CA ILE A 23 3.78 -37.09 0.46
C ILE A 23 4.24 -37.38 1.89
N ALA A 24 5.28 -36.68 2.35
CA ALA A 24 5.52 -36.39 3.78
C ALA A 24 6.89 -35.71 3.95
N SER A 25 6.85 -34.45 4.37
CA SER A 25 7.93 -33.73 5.06
C SER A 25 9.28 -33.60 4.35
N LYS A 26 9.65 -32.35 4.03
CA LYS A 26 10.83 -31.72 4.65
C LYS A 26 10.93 -30.27 4.21
N LYS A 27 10.87 -29.39 5.21
CA LYS A 27 11.48 -28.05 5.19
C LYS A 27 12.91 -28.20 4.68
N ASN A 28 13.22 -27.70 3.49
CA ASN A 28 14.60 -27.57 3.05
C ASN A 28 14.92 -26.09 2.87
N LEU A 29 15.62 -25.58 3.89
CA LEU A 29 16.53 -24.46 3.82
C LEU A 29 17.49 -24.62 2.64
N VAL A 30 17.68 -23.55 1.86
CA VAL A 30 18.87 -23.41 1.03
C VAL A 30 19.99 -22.88 1.94
N TYR A 31 20.95 -23.74 2.26
CA TYR A 31 22.22 -23.35 2.87
C TYR A 31 23.19 -22.89 1.76
N PHE A 32 23.41 -21.59 1.65
CA PHE A 32 24.63 -21.08 1.03
C PHE A 32 25.76 -21.23 2.06
N MET A 33 26.72 -22.12 1.78
CA MET A 33 27.94 -22.23 2.57
C MET A 33 28.83 -21.02 2.28
N TYR A 34 28.97 -20.12 3.25
CA TYR A 34 29.99 -19.08 3.26
C TYR A 34 30.91 -19.27 4.47
N ASN A 35 32.20 -19.11 4.20
CA ASN A 35 33.32 -19.47 5.05
C ASN A 35 33.34 -18.67 6.37
N HIS A 36 33.75 -19.35 7.45
CA HIS A 36 33.75 -18.87 8.83
C HIS A 36 34.75 -17.73 9.07
N ASN A 37 34.27 -16.61 9.66
CA ASN A 37 34.85 -15.96 10.86
C ASN A 37 34.26 -14.54 11.03
N ASN A 38 33.03 -14.47 11.54
CA ASN A 38 32.44 -13.36 12.32
C ASN A 38 30.91 -13.48 12.28
N VAL A 39 30.38 -14.54 12.91
CA VAL A 39 28.94 -14.70 13.06
C VAL A 39 28.49 -13.84 14.23
N ARG A 40 28.13 -12.57 13.97
CA ARG A 40 27.14 -11.90 14.82
C ARG A 40 25.90 -12.79 14.79
N LYS A 41 25.47 -13.29 15.95
CA LYS A 41 24.17 -13.96 16.08
C LYS A 41 23.11 -13.03 15.49
N LYS A 42 22.64 -13.31 14.27
CA LYS A 42 21.41 -12.69 13.78
C LYS A 42 20.31 -13.24 14.68
N GLU A 43 19.85 -12.44 15.63
CA GLU A 43 18.60 -12.70 16.32
C GLU A 43 17.55 -12.99 15.24
N LYS A 44 16.93 -14.18 15.33
CA LYS A 44 15.76 -14.47 14.52
C LYS A 44 14.69 -13.50 14.99
N TYR A 45 14.46 -12.44 14.23
CA TYR A 45 13.27 -11.60 14.38
C TYR A 45 12.07 -12.49 14.08
N ILE A 46 11.50 -13.07 15.13
CA ILE A 46 10.16 -13.66 15.08
C ILE A 46 9.23 -12.44 15.03
N CYS A 47 8.97 -11.91 13.84
CA CYS A 47 7.85 -11.02 13.65
C CYS A 47 6.60 -11.88 13.82
N THR A 48 6.03 -11.87 15.03
CA THR A 48 4.66 -12.33 15.22
C THR A 48 3.81 -11.53 14.24
N LYS A 49 3.15 -12.19 13.29
CA LYS A 49 2.26 -11.51 12.33
C LYS A 49 1.14 -10.86 13.12
N LEU A 50 1.31 -9.56 13.38
CA LEU A 50 0.28 -8.74 13.99
C LEU A 50 -0.79 -8.52 12.95
N ASN A 51 -2.03 -8.78 13.32
CA ASN A 51 -3.15 -8.55 12.44
C ASN A 51 -3.47 -7.05 12.49
N CYS A 52 -2.98 -6.33 11.50
CA CYS A 52 -3.25 -4.92 11.29
C CYS A 52 -4.17 -4.74 10.08
N LYS A 53 -4.99 -3.71 10.08
CA LYS A 53 -5.79 -3.31 8.92
C LYS A 53 -5.67 -1.82 8.66
N LEU A 54 -5.46 -1.46 7.40
CA LEU A 54 -5.48 -0.07 6.95
C LEU A 54 -6.95 0.35 6.84
N GLU A 55 -7.40 1.18 7.79
CA GLU A 55 -8.81 1.58 7.88
C GLU A 55 -9.11 2.84 7.09
N GLY A 56 -8.18 3.80 7.02
CA GLY A 56 -8.46 5.04 6.33
C GLY A 56 -7.36 6.09 6.40
N ILE A 57 -7.64 7.23 5.77
CA ILE A 57 -6.80 8.42 5.80
C ILE A 57 -7.68 9.64 6.06
N GLU A 58 -7.23 10.53 6.95
CA GLU A 58 -7.88 11.80 7.23
C GLU A 58 -7.11 12.94 6.55
N TYR A 59 -7.82 13.90 5.95
CA TYR A 59 -7.22 15.15 5.46
C TYR A 59 -8.25 16.27 5.41
N LYS A 60 -7.75 17.51 5.42
CA LYS A 60 -8.57 18.72 5.45
C LYS A 60 -9.01 19.13 4.05
N VAL A 61 -10.16 19.77 3.96
CA VAL A 61 -10.70 20.34 2.72
C VAL A 61 -11.21 21.76 2.97
N LYS A 62 -11.16 22.63 1.96
CA LYS A 62 -11.65 24.02 2.10
C LYS A 62 -13.17 24.09 2.17
N ASP A 63 -13.85 23.30 1.33
CA ASP A 63 -15.31 23.23 1.24
C ASP A 63 -15.77 21.78 1.18
N LEU A 64 -16.32 21.31 2.30
CA LEU A 64 -16.76 19.94 2.50
C LEU A 64 -17.84 19.53 1.50
N ASN A 65 -18.75 20.42 1.13
CA ASN A 65 -19.83 20.08 0.19
C ASN A 65 -19.27 19.88 -1.21
N LYS A 66 -18.37 20.77 -1.66
CA LYS A 66 -17.70 20.61 -2.95
C LYS A 66 -16.89 19.33 -3.03
N SER A 67 -16.13 19.01 -1.98
CA SER A 67 -15.37 17.76 -1.96
C SER A 67 -16.31 16.54 -1.95
N ILE A 68 -17.40 16.55 -1.17
CA ILE A 68 -18.41 15.46 -1.20
C ILE A 68 -18.95 15.27 -2.62
N ASP A 69 -19.36 16.35 -3.29
CA ASP A 69 -19.90 16.28 -4.64
C ASP A 69 -18.88 15.75 -5.63
N PHE A 70 -17.61 16.16 -5.53
CA PHE A 70 -16.54 15.62 -6.34
C PHE A 70 -16.35 14.11 -6.10
N TYR A 71 -16.08 13.68 -4.86
CA TYR A 71 -15.81 12.28 -4.56
C TYR A 71 -17.00 11.37 -4.90
N LYS A 72 -18.23 11.85 -4.71
CA LYS A 72 -19.44 11.10 -5.04
C LYS A 72 -19.68 11.01 -6.55
N ASN A 73 -19.66 12.14 -7.25
CA ASN A 73 -20.13 12.19 -8.63
C ASN A 73 -19.03 11.87 -9.66
N VAL A 74 -17.76 12.12 -9.32
CA VAL A 74 -16.60 11.83 -10.18
C VAL A 74 -16.07 10.43 -9.92
N LEU A 75 -15.89 10.08 -8.63
CA LEU A 75 -15.19 8.86 -8.23
C LEU A 75 -16.12 7.75 -7.71
N GLY A 76 -17.39 8.06 -7.42
CA GLY A 76 -18.37 7.07 -6.98
C GLY A 76 -18.34 6.73 -5.49
N PHE A 77 -17.70 7.56 -4.66
CA PHE A 77 -17.70 7.35 -3.21
C PHE A 77 -19.10 7.47 -2.60
N LYS A 78 -19.33 6.70 -1.54
CA LYS A 78 -20.55 6.68 -0.74
C LYS A 78 -20.24 7.21 0.65
N GLU A 79 -21.14 8.01 1.20
CA GLU A 79 -21.02 8.52 2.57
C GLU A 79 -21.29 7.38 3.57
N LEU A 80 -20.41 7.21 4.55
CA LEU A 80 -20.60 6.31 5.70
C LEU A 80 -21.09 7.05 6.92
N GLU A 81 -20.48 8.20 7.20
CA GLU A 81 -20.73 9.00 8.39
C GLU A 81 -20.56 10.47 7.99
N ARG A 82 -21.46 11.32 8.45
CA ARG A 82 -21.38 12.76 8.20
C ARG A 82 -21.71 13.52 9.47
N ASN A 83 -20.94 14.58 9.69
CA ASN A 83 -21.22 15.61 10.68
C ASN A 83 -21.11 16.99 10.01
N THR A 84 -21.30 18.05 10.78
CA THR A 84 -21.17 19.45 10.37
C THR A 84 -19.79 19.77 9.77
N ASN A 85 -18.73 19.19 10.33
CA ASN A 85 -17.34 19.55 9.99
C ASN A 85 -16.56 18.42 9.31
N PHE A 86 -17.16 17.24 9.12
CA PHE A 86 -16.47 16.15 8.44
C PHE A 86 -17.44 15.17 7.76
N VAL A 87 -16.89 14.41 6.82
CA VAL A 87 -17.55 13.25 6.21
C VAL A 87 -16.54 12.10 6.11
N LYS A 88 -17.00 10.89 6.39
CA LYS A 88 -16.28 9.64 6.05
C LYS A 88 -16.94 9.05 4.82
N MET A 89 -16.12 8.69 3.83
CA MET A 89 -16.60 8.13 2.57
C MET A 89 -15.80 6.88 2.18
N VAL A 90 -16.46 5.94 1.49
CA VAL A 90 -15.84 4.71 0.96
C VAL A 90 -16.31 4.41 -0.46
N LEU A 91 -15.53 3.64 -1.20
CA LEU A 91 -15.97 3.02 -2.47
C LEU A 91 -16.64 1.66 -2.20
N ASP A 92 -15.97 0.80 -1.44
CA ASP A 92 -16.49 -0.47 -0.93
C ASP A 92 -16.37 -0.54 0.60
N VAL A 93 -17.28 -1.26 1.27
CA VAL A 93 -17.29 -1.38 2.74
C VAL A 93 -16.07 -2.10 3.31
N LYS A 94 -15.31 -2.82 2.47
CA LYS A 94 -14.06 -3.49 2.86
C LYS A 94 -12.82 -2.66 2.51
N ASP A 95 -12.96 -1.59 1.74
CA ASP A 95 -11.87 -0.68 1.42
C ASP A 95 -11.60 0.25 2.60
N ALA A 96 -10.43 0.89 2.58
CA ALA A 96 -10.15 1.98 3.49
C ALA A 96 -11.09 3.17 3.19
N TYR A 97 -11.45 3.95 4.21
CA TYR A 97 -12.21 5.18 4.05
C TYR A 97 -11.31 6.39 3.86
N ILE A 98 -11.87 7.42 3.23
CA ILE A 98 -11.34 8.78 3.33
C ILE A 98 -12.19 9.56 4.32
N LYS A 99 -11.56 10.39 5.15
CA LYS A 99 -12.26 11.30 6.05
C LYS A 99 -11.85 12.72 5.74
N LEU A 100 -12.78 13.46 5.13
CA LEU A 100 -12.59 14.86 4.77
C LEU A 100 -13.05 15.73 5.92
N ILE A 101 -12.21 16.69 6.32
CA ILE A 101 -12.46 17.53 7.50
C ILE A 101 -12.38 18.99 7.08
N GLN A 102 -13.47 19.73 7.25
CA GLN A 102 -13.44 21.18 7.09
C GLN A 102 -13.28 21.83 8.48
N LYS A 103 -12.10 22.41 8.72
CA LYS A 103 -11.86 23.31 9.86
C LYS A 103 -11.86 24.73 9.32
N GLY A 104 -12.44 25.68 10.07
CA GLY A 104 -12.47 27.11 9.70
C GLY A 104 -11.09 27.82 9.70
N GLU A 105 -10.00 27.08 9.46
CA GLU A 105 -8.64 27.59 9.39
C GLU A 105 -8.42 28.25 8.02
N GLN A 106 -7.92 29.50 8.00
CA GLN A 106 -7.77 30.27 6.76
C GLN A 106 -6.57 29.84 5.89
N ASN A 107 -5.54 29.22 6.48
CA ASN A 107 -4.28 28.91 5.78
C ASN A 107 -4.07 27.40 5.66
N MET A 108 -4.87 26.73 4.85
CA MET A 108 -4.66 25.33 4.50
C MET A 108 -3.56 25.20 3.43
N ILE A 109 -2.52 24.44 3.75
CA ILE A 109 -1.38 24.14 2.87
C ILE A 109 -1.40 22.64 2.58
N ILE A 110 -1.59 22.31 1.32
CA ILE A 110 -1.55 20.94 0.83
C ILE A 110 -0.10 20.48 0.86
N PRO A 111 0.18 19.26 1.35
CA PRO A 111 1.51 18.69 1.26
C PRO A 111 1.96 18.54 -0.19
N GLU A 112 3.01 19.26 -0.57
CA GLU A 112 3.75 19.02 -1.80
C GLU A 112 4.74 17.87 -1.50
N HIS A 113 4.73 16.78 -2.26
CA HIS A 113 5.63 15.64 -2.03
C HIS A 113 5.52 14.97 -0.63
N ALA A 114 4.35 14.99 0.03
CA ALA A 114 4.07 14.13 1.18
C ALA A 114 2.91 13.17 0.92
N PHE A 115 1.69 13.71 0.82
CA PHE A 115 0.54 12.92 0.40
C PHE A 115 0.44 12.97 -1.12
N LEU A 116 0.90 11.91 -1.77
CA LEU A 116 0.82 11.74 -3.22
C LEU A 116 -0.61 11.39 -3.68
N GLY A 117 -1.49 11.16 -2.70
CA GLY A 117 -2.92 11.08 -2.91
C GLY A 117 -3.46 9.66 -2.94
N LEU A 118 -4.52 9.46 -3.74
CA LEU A 118 -5.25 8.19 -3.80
C LEU A 118 -4.97 7.46 -5.11
N GLY A 119 -4.96 6.12 -5.08
CA GLY A 119 -5.00 5.27 -6.26
C GLY A 119 -6.34 4.55 -6.32
N ILE A 120 -7.10 4.75 -7.39
CA ILE A 120 -8.44 4.19 -7.56
C ILE A 120 -8.44 3.29 -8.80
N ASN A 121 -8.93 2.07 -8.63
CA ASN A 121 -9.22 1.20 -9.78
C ASN A 121 -10.68 1.40 -10.18
N SER A 122 -10.92 1.50 -11.49
CA SER A 122 -12.27 1.65 -12.03
C SER A 122 -12.40 0.90 -13.36
N LYS A 123 -13.58 0.38 -13.66
CA LYS A 123 -13.87 -0.20 -14.98
C LYS A 123 -13.97 0.86 -16.07
N LYS A 124 -14.55 2.02 -15.72
CA LYS A 124 -14.85 3.12 -16.65
C LYS A 124 -14.75 4.43 -15.89
N PHE A 125 -14.05 5.39 -16.47
CA PHE A 125 -13.89 6.71 -15.89
C PHE A 125 -14.29 7.81 -16.87
N GLU A 126 -15.21 8.67 -16.44
CA GLU A 126 -15.69 9.81 -17.23
C GLU A 126 -14.92 11.06 -16.83
N ILE A 127 -13.73 11.22 -17.41
CA ILE A 127 -12.76 12.27 -17.05
C ILE A 127 -13.30 13.70 -17.20
N SER A 128 -14.31 13.91 -18.07
CA SER A 128 -14.97 15.21 -18.24
C SER A 128 -15.64 15.70 -16.95
N LYS A 129 -16.14 14.79 -16.10
CA LYS A 129 -16.76 15.14 -14.82
C LYS A 129 -15.78 15.83 -13.87
N THR A 130 -14.48 15.51 -13.95
CA THR A 130 -13.46 16.13 -13.09
C THR A 130 -13.56 17.66 -13.12
N LYS A 131 -13.61 18.26 -14.31
CA LYS A 131 -13.71 19.71 -14.48
C LYS A 131 -15.08 20.25 -14.07
N THR A 132 -16.15 19.49 -14.32
CA THR A 132 -17.52 19.84 -13.90
C THR A 132 -17.64 20.01 -12.39
N TYR A 133 -16.89 19.22 -11.62
CA TYR A 133 -16.88 19.25 -10.15
C TYR A 133 -15.64 19.94 -9.58
N GLU A 134 -15.12 20.95 -10.28
CA GLU A 134 -14.01 21.84 -9.83
C GLU A 134 -12.65 21.16 -9.60
N GLY A 135 -12.49 19.88 -9.92
CA GLY A 135 -11.18 19.24 -9.99
C GLY A 135 -10.42 19.62 -11.27
N LYS A 136 -9.16 19.21 -11.34
CA LYS A 136 -8.31 19.45 -12.52
C LYS A 136 -7.82 18.13 -13.12
N VAL A 137 -7.79 18.08 -14.44
CA VAL A 137 -7.16 16.98 -15.19
C VAL A 137 -5.70 17.38 -15.37
N GLU A 138 -4.80 16.63 -14.75
CA GLU A 138 -3.35 16.86 -14.85
C GLU A 138 -2.77 16.07 -16.03
N GLU A 139 -3.21 14.82 -16.19
CA GLU A 139 -2.90 14.00 -17.35
C GLU A 139 -4.15 13.26 -17.84
N GLU A 140 -4.33 13.24 -19.15
CA GLU A 140 -5.42 12.52 -19.81
C GLU A 140 -5.27 11.00 -19.68
N ILE A 141 -6.32 10.27 -20.07
CA ILE A 141 -6.32 8.81 -20.09
C ILE A 141 -5.34 8.32 -21.16
N GLU A 142 -4.29 7.64 -20.71
CA GLU A 142 -3.24 7.12 -21.57
C GLU A 142 -2.78 5.74 -21.12
N LYS A 143 -2.31 4.93 -22.08
CA LYS A 143 -1.75 3.61 -21.84
C LYS A 143 -0.25 3.73 -21.58
N ARG A 144 0.17 3.49 -20.34
CA ARG A 144 1.56 3.60 -19.88
C ARG A 144 2.16 2.22 -19.57
N PRO A 145 3.44 1.98 -19.89
CA PRO A 145 4.12 0.75 -19.49
C PRO A 145 4.28 0.73 -17.96
N ILE A 146 4.07 -0.44 -17.36
CA ILE A 146 4.36 -0.65 -15.94
C ILE A 146 5.84 -1.00 -15.84
N THR A 147 6.54 -0.28 -14.99
CA THR A 147 7.93 -0.56 -14.67
C THR A 147 8.10 -1.89 -13.93
N ALA A 148 9.27 -2.50 -14.07
CA ALA A 148 9.56 -3.77 -13.41
C ALA A 148 9.39 -3.65 -11.89
N CYS A 149 8.72 -4.64 -11.32
CA CYS A 149 8.63 -4.83 -9.88
C CYS A 149 9.34 -6.11 -9.45
N ILE A 150 9.84 -6.09 -8.22
CA ILE A 150 10.29 -7.29 -7.52
C ILE A 150 9.02 -7.90 -6.92
N LEU A 151 8.23 -8.56 -7.78
CA LEU A 151 7.20 -9.50 -7.35
C LEU A 151 7.80 -10.91 -7.45
N PRO A 152 7.60 -11.79 -6.45
CA PRO A 152 8.32 -13.06 -6.36
C PRO A 152 8.05 -14.03 -7.54
N ASP A 153 7.01 -13.80 -8.35
CA ASP A 153 6.56 -14.75 -9.38
C ASP A 153 6.14 -14.07 -10.71
N GLU A 154 6.56 -12.83 -10.98
CA GLU A 154 6.27 -12.18 -12.27
C GLU A 154 7.28 -12.57 -13.35
N ASP A 155 6.79 -12.85 -14.56
CA ASP A 155 7.66 -13.08 -15.72
C ASP A 155 8.33 -11.77 -16.14
N ALA A 156 9.66 -11.73 -16.02
CA ALA A 156 10.48 -10.57 -16.39
C ALA A 156 10.42 -10.22 -17.89
N GLN A 157 9.91 -11.11 -18.74
CA GLN A 157 9.77 -10.90 -20.19
C GLN A 157 8.42 -10.31 -20.59
N GLU A 158 7.41 -10.38 -19.72
CA GLU A 158 6.09 -9.85 -20.01
C GLU A 158 6.01 -8.34 -19.74
N ARG A 159 5.80 -7.56 -20.82
CA ARG A 159 5.53 -6.12 -20.68
C ARG A 159 4.07 -5.91 -20.29
N LYS A 160 3.87 -5.42 -19.07
CA LYS A 160 2.54 -5.03 -18.59
C LYS A 160 2.30 -3.54 -18.85
N TYR A 161 1.04 -3.19 -19.05
CA TYR A 161 0.62 -1.81 -19.28
C TYR A 161 -0.60 -1.52 -18.41
N TRP A 162 -0.70 -0.28 -17.96
CA TRP A 162 -1.94 0.25 -17.38
C TRP A 162 -2.48 1.36 -18.26
N THR A 163 -3.79 1.45 -18.33
CA THR A 163 -4.46 2.62 -18.86
C THR A 163 -4.88 3.45 -17.66
N ASN A 164 -4.26 4.61 -17.45
CA ASN A 164 -4.52 5.44 -16.28
C ASN A 164 -4.57 6.93 -16.66
N CYS A 165 -5.04 7.74 -15.72
CA CYS A 165 -4.99 9.19 -15.79
C CYS A 165 -4.69 9.77 -14.40
N PHE A 166 -4.31 11.03 -14.39
CA PHE A 166 -4.03 11.76 -13.16
C PHE A 166 -4.92 12.99 -13.08
N ILE A 167 -5.62 13.11 -11.96
CA ILE A 167 -6.49 14.24 -11.67
C ILE A 167 -6.16 14.78 -10.28
N THR A 168 -6.64 15.99 -9.99
CA THR A 168 -6.68 16.54 -8.64
C THR A 168 -8.11 16.84 -8.25
N ASP A 169 -8.40 16.69 -6.96
CA ASP A 169 -9.67 17.12 -6.37
C ASP A 169 -9.75 18.67 -6.30
N PRO A 170 -10.87 19.25 -5.85
CA PRO A 170 -11.05 20.72 -5.82
C PRO A 170 -10.01 21.47 -4.98
N ASP A 171 -9.41 20.80 -4.00
CA ASP A 171 -8.40 21.40 -3.14
C ASP A 171 -7.00 21.27 -3.77
N GLY A 172 -6.75 20.18 -4.50
CA GLY A 172 -5.48 19.90 -5.18
C GLY A 172 -4.87 18.55 -4.81
N TYR A 173 -5.57 17.68 -4.09
CA TYR A 173 -5.07 16.34 -3.77
C TYR A 173 -5.01 15.46 -5.01
N GLY A 174 -3.85 14.86 -5.26
CA GLY A 174 -3.64 13.97 -6.39
C GLY A 174 -4.49 12.71 -6.32
N ILE A 175 -5.00 12.27 -7.45
CA ILE A 175 -5.72 11.00 -7.60
C ILE A 175 -5.24 10.35 -8.89
N GLU A 176 -4.72 9.13 -8.77
CA GLU A 176 -4.47 8.25 -9.90
C GLU A 176 -5.69 7.37 -10.13
N VAL A 177 -6.26 7.42 -11.33
CA VAL A 177 -7.35 6.51 -11.73
C VAL A 177 -6.81 5.50 -12.72
N VAL A 178 -6.80 4.22 -12.34
CA VAL A 178 -6.36 3.09 -13.17
C VAL A 178 -7.58 2.35 -13.72
N LEU A 179 -7.67 2.25 -15.03
CA LEU A 179 -8.71 1.50 -15.71
C LEU A 179 -8.40 0.00 -15.71
N GLN A 180 -9.30 -0.80 -15.14
CA GLN A 180 -9.18 -2.26 -15.05
C GLN A 180 -10.48 -2.93 -15.52
N GLU A 181 -10.41 -3.65 -16.64
CA GLU A 181 -11.57 -4.29 -17.28
C GLU A 181 -12.24 -5.37 -16.41
N GLU A 182 -11.45 -6.04 -15.57
CA GLU A 182 -11.88 -7.16 -14.72
C GLU A 182 -12.60 -6.72 -13.43
N THR A 183 -12.65 -5.42 -13.15
CA THR A 183 -13.33 -4.90 -11.95
C THR A 183 -14.78 -4.53 -12.29
N ASP A 184 -15.73 -4.95 -11.45
CA ASP A 184 -17.15 -4.56 -11.62
C ASP A 184 -17.51 -3.29 -10.84
N GLU A 185 -16.71 -2.93 -9.83
CA GLU A 185 -16.92 -1.76 -8.98
C GLU A 185 -15.63 -0.97 -8.80
N ASN A 186 -15.77 0.34 -8.55
CA ASN A 186 -14.64 1.19 -8.19
C ASN A 186 -14.06 0.73 -6.85
N LYS A 187 -12.73 0.74 -6.74
CA LYS A 187 -12.00 0.30 -5.55
C LYS A 187 -10.98 1.35 -5.16
N LEU A 188 -10.90 1.67 -3.86
CA LEU A 188 -9.75 2.41 -3.34
C LEU A 188 -8.57 1.44 -3.21
N ASP A 189 -7.75 1.40 -4.25
CA ASP A 189 -6.64 0.45 -4.34
C ASP A 189 -5.46 0.87 -3.45
N ARG A 190 -5.13 2.17 -3.44
CA ARG A 190 -3.92 2.67 -2.77
C ARG A 190 -4.13 3.98 -2.02
N ILE A 191 -3.48 4.11 -0.88
CA ILE A 191 -3.15 5.39 -0.24
C ILE A 191 -1.66 5.61 -0.45
N ARG A 192 -1.29 6.74 -1.07
CA ARG A 192 0.07 6.99 -1.56
C ARG A 192 0.73 8.09 -0.74
N LEU A 193 1.81 7.75 -0.05
CA LEU A 193 2.64 8.67 0.72
C LEU A 193 4.07 8.66 0.18
N PHE A 194 4.77 9.77 0.37
CA PHE A 194 6.20 9.87 0.12
C PHE A 194 6.98 9.46 1.38
N THR A 195 8.17 8.90 1.22
CA THR A 195 9.11 8.61 2.31
C THR A 195 10.50 9.09 1.94
N THR A 196 11.23 9.61 2.91
CA THR A 196 12.67 9.94 2.74
C THR A 196 13.57 8.72 2.91
N SER A 197 13.04 7.60 3.41
CA SER A 197 13.82 6.42 3.74
C SER A 197 12.96 5.16 3.67
N THR A 198 13.16 4.38 2.60
CA THR A 198 12.51 3.08 2.43
C THR A 198 12.78 2.11 3.59
N LYS A 199 13.94 2.24 4.23
CA LYS A 199 14.33 1.45 5.41
C LYS A 199 13.49 1.83 6.63
N ASP A 200 13.26 3.12 6.84
CA ASP A 200 12.47 3.60 7.98
C ASP A 200 10.98 3.31 7.78
N ALA A 201 10.47 3.46 6.57
CA ALA A 201 9.13 3.01 6.20
C ALA A 201 8.95 1.51 6.48
N GLN A 202 9.89 0.65 6.04
CA GLN A 202 9.82 -0.79 6.32
C GLN A 202 9.93 -1.10 7.81
N LYS A 203 10.84 -0.42 8.54
CA LYS A 203 10.96 -0.60 9.99
C LYS A 203 9.66 -0.29 10.72
N PHE A 204 9.01 0.82 10.37
CA PHE A 204 7.76 1.23 11.01
C PHE A 204 6.59 0.32 10.61
N TYR A 205 6.29 0.22 9.31
CA TYR A 205 5.09 -0.48 8.86
C TYR A 205 5.23 -2.01 8.95
N SER A 206 6.38 -2.58 8.63
CA SER A 206 6.58 -4.04 8.68
C SER A 206 7.07 -4.54 10.04
N ASP A 207 8.19 -4.03 10.55
CA ASP A 207 8.80 -4.64 11.74
C ASP A 207 8.01 -4.32 13.03
N ILE A 208 7.57 -3.06 13.17
CA ILE A 208 6.81 -2.58 14.32
C ILE A 208 5.34 -2.97 14.19
N LEU A 209 4.64 -2.50 13.14
CA LEU A 209 3.19 -2.68 13.00
C LEU A 209 2.78 -4.04 12.44
N GLY A 210 3.66 -4.74 11.74
CA GLY A 210 3.39 -6.09 11.22
C GLY A 210 2.76 -6.16 9.83
N PHE A 211 2.77 -5.09 9.04
CA PHE A 211 2.38 -5.16 7.63
C PHE A 211 3.37 -6.02 6.83
N GLU A 212 2.86 -6.72 5.83
CA GLU A 212 3.67 -7.43 4.86
C GLU A 212 4.10 -6.46 3.74
N LEU A 213 5.40 -6.41 3.44
CA LEU A 213 5.90 -5.77 2.23
C LEU A 213 5.60 -6.71 1.05
N ILE A 214 4.58 -6.37 0.27
CA ILE A 214 4.03 -7.26 -0.77
C ILE A 214 4.60 -7.01 -2.16
N LYS A 215 5.15 -5.81 -2.41
CA LYS A 215 5.69 -5.41 -3.70
C LYS A 215 6.73 -4.30 -3.51
N ILE A 216 7.78 -4.35 -4.32
CA ILE A 216 8.70 -3.23 -4.55
C ILE A 216 8.65 -2.92 -6.04
N GLN A 217 8.41 -1.68 -6.40
CA GLN A 217 8.37 -1.23 -7.80
C GLN A 217 9.41 -0.14 -8.03
N SER A 218 10.22 -0.27 -9.07
CA SER A 218 11.13 0.80 -9.47
C SER A 218 10.41 1.77 -10.39
N HIS A 219 10.73 3.04 -10.32
CA HIS A 219 10.13 4.12 -11.08
C HIS A 219 11.27 4.92 -11.72
N LEU A 220 11.92 4.33 -12.73
CA LEU A 220 13.09 4.98 -13.35
C LEU A 220 12.74 6.25 -14.15
N ASN A 221 11.47 6.40 -14.55
CA ASN A 221 10.91 7.57 -15.26
C ASN A 221 9.41 7.75 -14.90
N GLU A 222 9.03 7.73 -13.63
CA GLU A 222 7.62 7.94 -13.25
C GLU A 222 7.39 9.40 -12.83
N ILE A 223 6.21 9.90 -13.16
CA ILE A 223 5.76 11.22 -12.75
C ILE A 223 5.06 11.05 -11.39
N SER A 224 5.50 11.77 -10.35
CA SER A 224 4.71 11.91 -9.12
C SER A 224 4.40 13.34 -8.81
N TYR A 225 3.25 13.52 -8.17
CA TYR A 225 2.74 14.78 -7.68
C TYR A 225 3.79 15.62 -6.89
N PRO A 226 3.91 16.94 -7.15
CA PRO A 226 3.21 17.77 -8.13
C PRO A 226 3.94 17.81 -9.49
N TRP A 227 4.26 16.63 -10.01
CA TRP A 227 4.54 16.30 -11.42
C TRP A 227 5.99 16.53 -11.90
N ASN A 228 6.96 16.22 -11.05
CA ASN A 228 8.33 16.01 -11.49
C ASN A 228 8.52 14.56 -11.95
N ILE A 229 9.26 14.35 -13.05
CA ILE A 229 9.84 13.04 -13.38
C ILE A 229 10.97 12.83 -12.39
N TYR A 230 10.86 11.83 -11.54
CA TYR A 230 11.92 11.47 -10.61
C TYR A 230 12.22 9.99 -10.75
N GLY A 231 13.50 9.66 -10.60
CA GLY A 231 13.93 8.29 -10.41
C GLY A 231 13.59 7.89 -8.99
N GLY A 232 12.82 6.81 -8.80
CA GLY A 232 12.37 6.41 -7.48
C GLY A 232 12.03 4.94 -7.35
N MET A 233 11.50 4.59 -6.17
CA MET A 233 10.97 3.27 -5.87
C MET A 233 9.75 3.38 -4.97
N SER A 234 8.75 2.54 -5.18
CA SER A 234 7.62 2.42 -4.27
C SER A 234 7.63 1.08 -3.53
N TYR A 235 7.40 1.15 -2.23
CA TYR A 235 7.18 0.01 -1.35
C TYR A 235 5.70 -0.10 -1.03
N PHE A 236 5.14 -1.29 -1.20
CA PHE A 236 3.72 -1.55 -1.01
C PHE A 236 3.53 -2.42 0.23
N PHE A 237 2.85 -1.88 1.23
CA PHE A 237 2.56 -2.53 2.49
C PHE A 237 1.08 -2.92 2.54
N SER A 238 0.81 -4.17 2.89
CA SER A 238 -0.55 -4.67 3.07
C SER A 238 -0.63 -5.74 4.15
N SER A 239 -1.85 -6.14 4.49
CA SER A 239 -2.11 -7.30 5.34
C SER A 239 -3.16 -8.18 4.67
N LYS A 240 -3.33 -9.42 5.13
CA LYS A 240 -4.35 -10.33 4.58
C LYS A 240 -5.78 -9.78 4.64
N LYS A 241 -6.05 -8.84 5.54
CA LYS A 241 -7.38 -8.22 5.71
C LYS A 241 -7.57 -6.98 4.84
N ASN A 242 -6.51 -6.45 4.23
CA ASN A 242 -6.55 -5.18 3.53
C ASN A 242 -6.95 -5.38 2.06
N LYS A 243 -7.98 -4.66 1.63
CA LYS A 243 -8.20 -4.41 0.20
C LYS A 243 -7.39 -3.23 -0.32
N THR A 244 -7.23 -2.19 0.50
CA THR A 244 -6.44 -1.00 0.18
C THR A 244 -5.00 -1.17 0.64
N ILE A 245 -4.06 -0.83 -0.23
CA ILE A 245 -2.61 -0.97 -0.02
C ILE A 245 -2.03 0.40 0.40
N LEU A 246 -1.09 0.40 1.34
CA LEU A 246 -0.28 1.57 1.63
C LEU A 246 0.93 1.58 0.69
N GLN A 247 1.06 2.61 -0.14
CA GLN A 247 2.20 2.81 -1.02
C GLN A 247 3.10 3.91 -0.44
N MET A 248 4.35 3.57 -0.15
CA MET A 248 5.41 4.51 0.24
C MET A 248 6.35 4.72 -0.95
N ALA A 249 6.28 5.87 -1.60
CA ALA A 249 7.15 6.24 -2.71
C ALA A 249 8.38 6.98 -2.21
N TYR A 250 9.55 6.61 -2.70
CA TYR A 250 10.85 7.19 -2.39
C TYR A 250 11.45 7.74 -3.68
N ALA A 251 11.89 8.99 -3.68
CA ALA A 251 12.67 9.57 -4.76
C ALA A 251 14.16 9.52 -4.44
N TYR A 252 14.99 9.29 -5.46
CA TYR A 252 16.44 9.18 -5.27
C TYR A 252 17.13 10.51 -4.99
N ASP A 253 16.51 11.62 -5.36
CA ASP A 253 17.05 12.97 -5.33
C ASP A 253 16.31 13.92 -4.38
N GLU A 254 15.29 13.45 -3.67
CA GLU A 254 14.53 14.24 -2.69
C GLU A 254 14.75 13.70 -1.28
N ASP A 255 15.27 14.56 -0.40
CA ASP A 255 15.56 14.25 1.01
C ASP A 255 14.65 14.99 1.99
N LYS A 256 13.68 15.78 1.48
CA LYS A 256 12.77 16.58 2.30
C LYS A 256 11.32 16.24 2.02
N LEU A 257 10.53 16.45 3.06
CA LEU A 257 9.11 16.14 3.07
C LEU A 257 8.34 17.42 3.37
N HIS A 258 7.61 17.96 2.39
CA HIS A 258 6.75 19.12 2.62
C HIS A 258 5.38 18.66 3.11
N MET A 259 5.31 18.35 4.41
CA MET A 259 4.12 17.80 5.08
C MET A 259 2.86 18.68 5.01
N GLY A 260 3.00 19.97 4.66
CA GLY A 260 1.91 20.93 4.71
C GLY A 260 1.26 20.98 6.10
N ASN A 261 -0.03 21.30 6.17
CA ASN A 261 -0.82 21.25 7.41
C ASN A 261 -2.22 20.65 7.23
N SER A 262 -2.50 20.14 6.04
CA SER A 262 -3.81 19.64 5.67
C SER A 262 -3.96 18.12 5.88
N LEU A 263 -2.86 17.36 5.87
CA LEU A 263 -2.89 15.91 6.11
C LEU A 263 -3.19 15.63 7.59
N GLY A 264 -4.15 14.74 7.83
CA GLY A 264 -4.52 14.26 9.16
C GLY A 264 -3.82 12.95 9.51
N ASN A 265 -4.55 12.02 10.12
CA ASN A 265 -4.01 10.73 10.53
C ASN A 265 -4.22 9.65 9.46
N LEU A 266 -3.21 8.80 9.29
CA LEU A 266 -3.40 7.46 8.75
C LEU A 266 -4.00 6.58 9.84
N ILE A 267 -5.11 5.90 9.55
CA ILE A 267 -5.85 5.11 10.54
C ILE A 267 -5.56 3.63 10.33
N ILE A 268 -5.08 2.97 11.37
CA ILE A 268 -4.72 1.55 11.35
C ILE A 268 -5.37 0.86 12.54
N SER A 269 -6.18 -0.16 12.28
CA SER A 269 -6.72 -1.00 13.35
C SER A 269 -5.80 -2.18 13.62
N ILE A 270 -5.64 -2.55 14.89
CA ILE A 270 -4.72 -3.58 15.35
C ILE A 270 -5.41 -4.45 16.40
N GLU A 271 -5.26 -5.78 16.30
CA GLU A 271 -5.89 -6.72 17.26
C GLU A 271 -5.37 -6.56 18.69
N ASP A 272 -4.06 -6.32 18.85
CA ASP A 272 -3.43 -6.17 20.17
C ASP A 272 -2.56 -4.90 20.21
N LEU A 273 -3.18 -3.83 20.71
CA LEU A 273 -2.50 -2.54 20.92
C LEU A 273 -1.38 -2.63 21.97
N ASN A 274 -1.43 -3.53 22.95
CA ASN A 274 -0.42 -3.62 23.99
C ASN A 274 0.91 -4.12 23.43
N ILE A 275 0.86 -5.10 22.52
CA ILE A 275 2.07 -5.60 21.84
C ILE A 275 2.71 -4.48 21.00
N VAL A 276 1.89 -3.73 20.27
CA VAL A 276 2.39 -2.62 19.44
C VAL A 276 2.92 -1.49 20.30
N GLU A 277 2.25 -1.12 21.37
CA GLU A 277 2.73 -0.12 22.34
C GLU A 277 4.12 -0.50 22.86
N LYS A 278 4.33 -1.75 23.25
CA LYS A 278 5.63 -2.24 23.68
C LYS A 278 6.69 -2.07 22.58
N LYS A 279 6.40 -2.49 21.35
CA LYS A 279 7.32 -2.33 20.21
C LYS A 279 7.62 -0.86 19.89
N LEU A 280 6.63 0.02 20.01
CA LEU A 280 6.81 1.47 19.81
C LEU A 280 7.77 2.04 20.86
N ASN A 281 7.57 1.67 22.13
CA ASN A 281 8.45 2.08 23.23
C ASN A 281 9.88 1.53 23.08
N GLU A 282 10.04 0.26 22.70
CA GLU A 282 11.35 -0.35 22.42
C GLU A 282 12.11 0.34 21.28
N ASN A 283 11.38 0.97 20.35
CA ASN A 283 11.93 1.76 19.26
C ASN A 283 12.04 3.26 19.57
N ASN A 284 11.82 3.67 20.83
CA ASN A 284 11.88 5.06 21.31
C ASN A 284 10.94 6.02 20.58
N LEU A 285 9.78 5.54 20.12
CA LEU A 285 8.77 6.37 19.48
C LEU A 285 7.90 7.06 20.52
N LYS A 286 7.61 8.35 20.30
CA LYS A 286 6.73 9.13 21.18
C LYS A 286 5.28 8.76 20.90
N ILE A 287 4.63 8.18 21.90
CA ILE A 287 3.21 7.80 21.85
C ILE A 287 2.35 8.76 22.66
N VAL A 288 1.14 9.01 22.17
CA VAL A 288 0.09 9.74 22.89
C VAL A 288 -1.10 8.81 23.01
N LYS A 289 -1.41 8.38 24.24
CA LYS A 289 -2.59 7.55 24.50
C LYS A 289 -3.85 8.40 24.39
N THR A 290 -4.88 7.82 23.78
CA THR A 290 -6.23 8.36 23.67
C THR A 290 -7.20 7.32 24.19
N ASP A 291 -8.44 7.72 24.50
CA ASP A 291 -9.45 6.82 25.05
C ASP A 291 -9.70 5.59 24.15
N ASP A 292 -9.57 5.76 22.83
CA ASP A 292 -9.87 4.73 21.82
C ASP A 292 -8.62 4.16 21.12
N GLY A 293 -7.41 4.52 21.55
CA GLY A 293 -6.20 4.09 20.82
C GLY A 293 -4.91 4.83 21.13
N ILE A 294 -3.94 4.72 20.23
CA ILE A 294 -2.61 5.33 20.34
C ILE A 294 -2.36 6.21 19.12
N ASN A 295 -2.04 7.48 19.37
CA ASN A 295 -1.48 8.35 18.34
C ASN A 295 0.03 8.29 18.39
N VAL A 296 0.65 8.10 17.24
CA VAL A 296 2.11 8.06 17.09
C VAL A 296 2.51 8.72 15.79
N LYS A 297 3.75 9.19 15.73
CA LYS A 297 4.37 9.65 14.49
C LYS A 297 5.19 8.50 13.92
N ASP A 298 5.06 8.23 12.63
CA ASP A 298 6.01 7.33 11.97
C ASP A 298 7.40 7.98 11.87
N LEU A 299 8.33 7.28 11.25
CA LEU A 299 9.72 7.74 11.17
C LEU A 299 9.95 8.89 10.18
N ASP A 300 9.03 9.13 9.24
CA ASP A 300 9.02 10.30 8.37
C ASP A 300 8.25 11.50 8.98
N GLY A 301 7.45 11.25 10.02
CA GLY A 301 6.67 12.26 10.74
C GLY A 301 5.18 12.32 10.37
N TYR A 302 4.66 11.33 9.65
CA TYR A 302 3.22 11.18 9.42
C TYR A 302 2.51 10.83 10.72
N SER A 303 1.34 11.44 10.95
CA SER A 303 0.50 11.07 12.09
C SER A 303 -0.20 9.74 11.80
N VAL A 304 -0.07 8.79 12.70
CA VAL A 304 -0.72 7.48 12.62
C VAL A 304 -1.56 7.27 13.88
N ARG A 305 -2.85 7.02 13.70
CA ARG A 305 -3.78 6.66 14.76
C ARG A 305 -3.99 5.15 14.74
N LEU A 306 -3.61 4.51 15.82
CA LEU A 306 -3.75 3.08 16.04
C LEU A 306 -4.98 2.81 16.88
N GLU A 307 -5.93 2.04 16.35
CA GLU A 307 -7.19 1.72 17.01
C GLU A 307 -7.24 0.22 17.33
N GLY A 308 -7.88 -0.14 18.45
CA GLY A 308 -8.12 -1.54 18.77
C GLY A 308 -9.21 -2.10 17.87
N ILE A 309 -9.03 -3.31 17.32
CA ILE A 309 -10.13 -3.98 16.63
C ILE A 309 -11.18 -4.39 17.68
N THR A 310 -12.30 -3.66 17.72
CA THR A 310 -13.51 -4.13 18.41
C THR A 310 -14.02 -5.39 17.71
N LYS A 311 -14.04 -6.50 18.44
CA LYS A 311 -14.61 -7.78 17.99
C LYS A 311 -16.12 -7.70 17.84
#